data_AF-A0A3D4E525-F1
#
_entry.id   AF-A0A3D4E525-F1
#
_cell.length_a   1.000
_cell.length_b   1.000
_cell.length_c   1.000
_cell.angle_alpha   90.00
_cell.angle_beta   90.00
_cell.angle_gamma   90.00
#
_symmetry.space_group_name_H-M   'P 1'
#
loop_
_entity.id
_entity.type
_entity.pdbx_description
1 polymer ?
#
loop_
_entity_poly.entity_id
_entity_poly.type
_entity_poly.pdbx_seq_one_letter_code
_entity_poly.pdbx_strand_id
1 'polypeptide(L)' 'MTTQNLALLKGLSAKMGYLNHRQSVIAQNIANADTPGYQPQDLTAVNFDKVLKAVDKRSGMAK' A
#
# COMPACT_ATOMS: atom_id res chain seq x y z
N MET A 1 -7.31 18.75 -16.46
CA MET A 1 -6.78 17.70 -15.58
C MET A 1 -6.85 16.38 -16.35
N THR A 2 -5.71 15.78 -16.70
CA THR A 2 -5.65 14.59 -17.56
C THR A 2 -5.99 13.31 -16.77
N THR A 3 -6.47 12.27 -17.46
CA THR A 3 -6.84 10.97 -16.85
C THR A 3 -5.66 10.26 -16.19
N GLN A 4 -4.45 10.60 -16.60
CA GLN A 4 -3.17 10.14 -16.06
C GLN A 4 -2.98 10.54 -14.61
N ASN A 5 -3.22 11.83 -14.32
CA ASN A 5 -3.11 12.37 -12.98
C ASN A 5 -4.10 11.68 -12.02
N LEU A 6 -5.29 11.30 -12.52
CA LEU A 6 -6.28 10.56 -11.75
C LEU A 6 -5.81 9.12 -11.46
N ALA A 7 -5.19 8.44 -12.43
CA ALA A 7 -4.68 7.08 -12.21
C ALA A 7 -3.50 7.06 -11.23
N LEU A 8 -2.59 8.04 -11.31
CA LEU A 8 -1.51 8.22 -10.34
C LEU A 8 -2.06 8.50 -8.92
N LEU A 9 -3.03 9.41 -8.81
CA LEU A 9 -3.68 9.72 -7.53
C LEU A 9 -4.31 8.47 -6.90
N LYS A 10 -5.00 7.63 -7.70
CA LYS A 10 -5.53 6.35 -7.22
C LYS A 10 -4.44 5.41 -6.70
N GLY A 11 -3.29 5.35 -7.37
CA GLY A 11 -2.14 4.57 -6.91
C GLY A 11 -1.57 5.06 -5.58
N LEU A 12 -1.46 6.39 -5.41
CA LEU A 12 -1.05 7.00 -4.14
C LEU A 12 -2.04 6.71 -3.01
N SER A 13 -3.35 6.84 -3.27
CA SER A 13 -4.39 6.50 -2.29
C SER A 13 -4.32 5.04 -1.86
N ALA A 14 -4.05 4.11 -2.79
CA ALA A 14 -3.87 2.70 -2.46
C ALA A 14 -2.64 2.46 -1.56
N LYS A 15 -1.52 3.14 -1.83
CA LYS A 15 -0.33 3.06 -0.98
C LYS A 15 -0.60 3.61 0.43
N MET A 16 -1.30 4.74 0.52
CA MET A 16 -1.72 5.30 1.81
C MET A 16 -2.60 4.32 2.59
N GLY A 17 -3.58 3.69 1.94
CA GLY A 17 -4.44 2.68 2.57
C GLY A 17 -3.64 1.48 3.10
N TYR A 18 -2.68 0.98 2.33
CA TYR A 18 -1.78 -0.09 2.78
C TYR A 18 -0.95 0.31 4.00
N LEU A 19 -0.37 1.52 4.01
CA LEU A 19 0.42 2.02 5.14
C LEU A 19 -0.42 2.18 6.40
N ASN A 20 -1.63 2.72 6.28
CA ASN A 20 -2.58 2.83 7.39
C ASN A 20 -2.92 1.45 7.96
N HIS A 21 -3.19 0.46 7.11
CA HIS A 21 -3.49 -0.90 7.57
C HIS A 21 -2.28 -1.52 8.29
N ARG A 22 -1.07 -1.33 7.74
CA ARG A 22 0.16 -1.80 8.37
C ARG A 22 0.40 -1.14 9.73
N GLN A 23 0.10 0.15 9.85
CA GLN A 23 0.19 0.87 11.11
C GLN A 23 -0.75 0.27 12.17
N SER A 24 -1.97 -0.13 11.79
CA SER A 24 -2.89 -0.82 12.70
C SER A 24 -2.33 -2.17 13.17
N VAL A 25 -1.73 -2.95 12.28
CA VAL A 25 -1.10 -4.24 12.66
C VAL A 25 0.09 -4.01 13.61
N ILE A 26 0.92 -3.01 13.34
CA ILE A 26 2.04 -2.64 14.22
C ILE A 26 1.51 -2.20 15.59
N ALA A 27 0.46 -1.38 15.64
CA ALA A 27 -0.17 -0.98 16.89
C ALA A 27 -0.70 -2.19 17.67
N GLN A 28 -1.34 -3.16 16.99
CA GLN A 28 -1.76 -4.41 17.60
C GLN A 28 -0.57 -5.21 18.16
N ASN A 29 0.52 -5.32 17.41
CA ASN A 29 1.71 -6.03 17.88
C ASN A 29 2.31 -5.37 19.12
N ILE A 30 2.40 -4.03 19.14
CA ILE A 30 2.90 -3.27 20.30
C ILE A 30 1.97 -3.49 21.51
N ALA A 31 0.66 -3.40 21.30
CA ALA A 31 -0.31 -3.60 22.38
C ALA A 31 -0.26 -5.00 23.02
N ASN A 32 0.21 -6.02 22.28
CA ASN A 32 0.32 -7.39 22.76
C ASN A 32 1.77 -7.85 22.98
N ALA A 33 2.75 -6.94 22.92
CA ALA A 33 4.17 -7.30 22.97
C ALA A 33 4.56 -8.05 24.25
N ASP A 34 3.91 -7.74 25.37
CA ASP A 34 4.18 -8.36 26.68
C ASP A 34 3.29 -9.58 26.97
N THR A 35 2.48 -10.04 26.00
CA THR A 35 1.61 -11.21 26.17
C THR A 35 2.39 -12.50 25.92
N PRO A 36 2.54 -13.40 26.91
CA PRO A 36 3.25 -14.67 26.72
C PRO A 36 2.66 -15.49 25.56
N GLY A 37 3.52 -15.90 24.62
CA GLY A 37 3.12 -16.69 23.46
C GLY A 37 2.52 -15.92 22.29
N TYR A 38 2.39 -14.59 22.37
CA TYR A 38 1.92 -13.77 21.25
C TYR A 38 2.93 -13.78 20.10
N GLN A 39 2.44 -13.94 18.87
CA GLN A 39 3.24 -13.93 17.65
C GLN A 39 2.90 -12.69 16.82
N PRO A 40 3.86 -11.77 16.59
CA PRO A 40 3.62 -10.57 15.80
C PRO A 40 3.32 -10.89 14.34
N GLN A 41 2.45 -10.09 13.73
CA GLN A 41 2.03 -10.26 12.33
C GLN A 41 2.44 -9.04 11.49
N ASP A 42 2.53 -9.19 10.17
CA ASP A 42 2.72 -8.08 9.24
C ASP A 42 1.93 -8.36 7.95
N LEU A 43 1.75 -7.33 7.14
CA LEU A 43 1.08 -7.44 5.84
C LEU A 43 2.02 -8.02 4.78
N THR A 44 1.43 -8.65 3.77
CA THR A 44 2.17 -9.07 2.59
C THR A 44 2.70 -7.85 1.84
N ALA A 45 4.00 -7.83 1.59
CA ALA A 45 4.66 -6.72 0.92
C ALA A 45 4.11 -6.50 -0.49
N VAL A 46 3.65 -5.27 -0.76
CA VAL A 46 3.21 -4.86 -2.10
C VAL A 46 4.33 -4.13 -2.81
N ASN A 47 4.67 -4.58 -4.01
CA ASN A 47 5.62 -3.88 -4.87
C ASN A 47 4.93 -2.71 -5.59
N PHE A 48 4.88 -1.56 -4.94
CA PHE A 48 4.24 -0.36 -5.48
C PHE A 48 4.96 0.20 -6.71
N ASP A 49 6.26 -0.05 -6.88
CA ASP A 49 6.98 0.36 -8.09
C ASP A 49 6.46 -0.35 -9.33
N LYS A 50 6.14 -1.64 -9.21
CA LYS A 50 5.47 -2.40 -10.28
C LYS A 50 4.08 -1.84 -10.57
N VAL A 51 3.33 -1.46 -9.54
CA VAL A 51 1.99 -0.87 -9.69
C VAL A 51 2.06 0.48 -10.41
N LEU A 52 3.00 1.35 -10.02
CA LEU A 52 3.18 2.66 -10.63
C LEU A 52 3.66 2.55 -12.10
N LYS A 53 4.61 1.65 -12.39
CA LYS A 53 5.05 1.37 -13.77
C LYS A 53 3.91 0.83 -14.63
N ALA A 54 3.00 0.03 -14.07
CA ALA A 54 1.84 -0.47 -14.81
C ALA A 54 0.82 0.63 -15.12
N VAL A 55 0.63 1.59 -14.21
CA VAL A 55 -0.22 2.78 -14.43
C VAL A 55 0.35 3.65 -15.54
N ASP A 56 1.66 3.91 -15.52
CA ASP A 56 2.37 4.69 -16.54
C ASP A 56 2.29 4.04 -17.92
N LYS A 57 2.56 2.73 -18.01
CA LYS A 57 2.51 1.97 -19.27
C LYS A 57 1.11 1.97 -19.91
N ARG A 58 0.03 1.86 -19.11
CA ARG A 58 -1.35 1.91 -19.62
C ARG A 58 -1.72 3.29 -20.19
N SER A 59 -1.11 4.36 -19.67
CA SER A 59 -1.29 5.68 -20.24
C SER A 59 -0.65 5.83 -21.61
N GLY A 60 0.51 5.19 -21.85
CA GLY A 60 1.24 5.29 -23.11
C GLY A 60 0.59 4.52 -24.27
N MET A 61 -0.28 3.56 -23.99
CA MET A 61 -0.92 2.69 -24.97
C MET A 61 -2.27 3.23 -25.49
N ALA A 62 -2.76 4.31 -24.91
CA ALA A 62 -4.00 4.99 -25.30
C ALA A 62 -3.75 6.23 -26.18
N LYS A 63 -2.57 6.34 -26.80
CA LYS A 63 -2.16 7.45 -27.66
C LYS A 63 -2.02 7.00 -29.10
#